data_AF-F3PVK8-F1
#
_entry.id   AF-F3PVK8-F1
#
_cell.length_a   1.000
_cell.length_b   1.000
_cell.length_c   1.000
_cell.angle_alpha   90.00
_cell.angle_beta   90.00
_cell.angle_gamma   90.00
#
_symmetry.space_group_name_H-M   'P 1'
#
loop_
_entity.id
_entity.type
_entity.pdbx_description
1 polymer ?
#
loop_
_entity_poly.entity_id
_entity_poly.type
_entity_poly.pdbx_seq_one_letter_code
_entity_poly.pdbx_strand_id
1 'polypeptide(L)'
;MTAVDNTSIVLYHYLRALSVKVSQSTVHRLLDTPVGSSMRGISDALDALHVKNEVYQLPPSPDYFAQLEAPFITMLQVDKNPFHVVTKKSDSIVEFENSECIGVDTFLKKWTGTVLLGEATEETPSDSLYLWKNMGYHLWKYKVVIAILLAIALGITSACQQNNPPAFISYLGILAFGILVSVAILFFPDI
;
A
#
# COMPACT_ATOMS: atom_id res chain seq x y z
N MET A 1 -13.26 -14.94 15.28
CA MET A 1 -13.15 -14.16 14.03
C MET A 1 -13.03 -12.71 14.43
N THR A 2 -11.80 -12.23 14.63
CA THR A 2 -11.55 -10.83 14.99
C THR A 2 -11.92 -9.97 13.79
N ALA A 3 -12.80 -8.99 14.00
CA ALA A 3 -12.96 -7.89 13.06
C ALA A 3 -11.55 -7.37 12.77
N VAL A 4 -11.07 -7.59 11.55
CA VAL A 4 -9.75 -7.12 11.13
C VAL A 4 -9.76 -5.62 11.37
N ASP A 5 -8.83 -5.14 12.19
CA ASP A 5 -8.71 -3.73 12.52
C ASP A 5 -8.28 -2.96 11.27
N ASN A 6 -9.28 -2.54 10.49
CA ASN A 6 -9.09 -1.85 9.22
C ASN A 6 -8.40 -0.49 9.40
N THR A 7 -8.32 0.02 10.63
CA THR A 7 -7.57 1.23 10.99
C THR A 7 -6.09 1.11 10.68
N SER A 8 -5.51 -0.08 10.90
CA SER A 8 -4.11 -0.37 10.55
C SER A 8 -3.85 -0.31 9.05
N ILE A 9 -4.81 -0.76 8.24
CA ILE A 9 -4.75 -0.68 6.77
C ILE A 9 -4.89 0.77 6.34
N VAL A 10 -5.91 1.48 6.85
CA VAL A 10 -6.15 2.90 6.56
C VAL A 10 -4.90 3.74 6.86
N LEU A 11 -4.32 3.63 8.06
CA LEU A 11 -3.13 4.37 8.44
C LEU A 11 -1.93 4.00 7.56
N TYR A 12 -1.74 2.72 7.24
CA TYR A 12 -0.66 2.29 6.36
C TYR A 12 -0.77 2.88 4.94
N HIS A 13 -1.97 2.86 4.35
CA HIS A 13 -2.22 3.46 3.04
C HIS A 13 -2.06 4.98 3.08
N TYR A 14 -2.50 5.62 4.16
CA TYR A 14 -2.36 7.06 4.34
C TYR A 14 -0.90 7.50 4.42
N LEU A 15 -0.09 6.84 5.25
CA LEU A 15 1.33 7.12 5.37
C LEU A 15 2.05 6.94 4.02
N ARG A 16 1.67 5.92 3.25
CA ARG A 16 2.20 5.71 1.90
C ARG A 16 1.80 6.84 0.94
N ALA A 17 0.58 7.36 1.04
CA ALA A 17 0.13 8.50 0.24
C ALA A 17 0.90 9.78 0.61
N LEU A 18 1.25 9.96 1.88
CA LEU A 18 2.14 11.02 2.37
C LEU A 18 3.64 10.76 2.09
N SER A 19 3.97 9.68 1.34
CA SER A 19 5.35 9.25 1.08
C SER A 19 6.17 8.89 2.33
N VAL A 20 5.51 8.68 3.48
CA VAL A 20 6.10 8.22 4.73
C VAL A 20 6.20 6.70 4.72
N LYS A 21 7.42 6.19 4.88
CA LYS A 21 7.73 4.78 4.64
C LYS A 21 7.92 4.03 5.95
N VAL A 22 6.83 3.45 6.44
CA VAL A 22 6.83 2.64 7.67
C VAL A 22 6.46 1.19 7.37
N SER A 23 6.87 0.28 8.24
CA SER A 23 6.50 -1.13 8.13
C SER A 23 5.11 -1.39 8.73
N GLN A 24 4.39 -2.40 8.22
CA GLN A 24 3.08 -2.77 8.77
C GLN A 24 3.14 -3.17 10.25
N SER A 25 4.23 -3.78 10.71
CA SER A 25 4.41 -4.12 12.13
C SER A 25 4.60 -2.88 13.00
N THR A 26 5.27 -1.84 12.48
CA THR A 26 5.36 -0.55 13.16
C THR A 26 3.96 0.05 13.33
N VAL A 27 3.15 0.06 12.26
CA VAL A 27 1.78 0.58 12.30
C VAL A 27 0.92 -0.16 13.32
N HIS A 28 0.96 -1.50 13.31
CA HIS A 28 0.23 -2.31 14.30
C HIS A 28 0.67 -1.99 15.73
N ARG A 29 1.98 -1.83 15.97
CA ARG A 29 2.49 -1.48 17.31
C ARG A 29 2.06 -0.08 17.75
N LEU A 30 1.97 0.89 16.84
CA LEU A 30 1.51 2.25 17.15
C LEU A 30 0.01 2.27 17.50
N LEU A 31 -0.77 1.42 16.83
CA LEU A 31 -2.20 1.28 17.07
C LEU A 31 -2.54 0.24 18.15
N ASP A 32 -1.55 -0.41 18.76
CA ASP A 32 -1.74 -1.36 19.87
C ASP A 32 -2.04 -0.62 21.18
N THR A 33 -3.11 0.17 21.16
CA THR A 33 -3.61 0.98 22.26
C THR A 33 -5.13 0.84 22.35
N PRO A 34 -5.75 1.08 23.52
CA PRO A 34 -7.21 0.99 23.68
C PRO A 34 -8.01 1.92 22.76
N VAL A 35 -7.37 2.95 22.19
CA VAL A 35 -7.98 3.94 21.30
C VAL A 35 -7.46 3.82 19.85
N GLY A 36 -6.65 2.81 19.54
CA GLY A 36 -6.01 2.61 18.24
C GLY A 36 -6.99 2.56 17.07
N SER A 37 -8.20 2.04 17.28
CA SER A 37 -9.25 1.97 16.27
C SER A 37 -10.11 3.25 16.16
N SER A 38 -9.62 4.39 16.64
CA SER A 38 -10.33 5.68 16.63
C SER A 38 -9.52 6.76 15.91
N MET A 39 -10.17 7.86 15.53
CA MET A 39 -9.48 9.01 14.93
C MET A 39 -8.36 9.55 15.83
N ARG A 40 -8.54 9.48 17.16
CA ARG A 40 -7.50 9.84 18.12
C ARG A 40 -6.31 8.88 18.05
N GLY A 41 -6.55 7.57 18.00
CA GLY A 41 -5.45 6.59 17.88
C GLY A 41 -4.65 6.77 16.59
N ILE A 42 -5.31 7.13 15.49
CA ILE A 42 -4.64 7.48 14.23
C ILE A 42 -3.79 8.74 14.40
N SER A 43 -4.34 9.80 15.00
CA SER A 43 -3.64 11.07 15.27
C SER A 43 -2.43 10.86 16.19
N ASP A 44 -2.59 10.14 17.29
CA ASP A 44 -1.50 9.78 18.23
C ASP A 44 -0.38 8.98 17.52
N ALA A 45 -0.75 8.08 16.60
CA ALA A 45 0.22 7.31 15.82
C ALA A 45 0.98 8.19 14.80
N LEU A 46 0.33 9.21 14.24
CA LEU A 46 0.98 10.18 13.35
C LEU A 46 1.93 11.10 14.14
N ASP A 47 1.52 11.56 15.33
CA ASP A 47 2.38 12.32 16.25
C ASP A 47 3.62 11.52 16.65
N ALA A 48 3.46 10.22 16.97
CA ALA A 48 4.57 9.33 17.28
C ALA A 48 5.53 9.11 16.09
N LEU A 49 5.07 9.37 14.87
CA LEU A 49 5.88 9.37 13.65
C LEU A 49 6.39 10.76 13.25
N HIS A 50 6.18 11.78 14.10
CA HIS A 50 6.51 13.17 13.79
C HIS A 50 5.87 13.66 12.48
N VAL A 51 4.66 13.17 12.18
CA VAL A 51 3.82 13.68 11.09
C VAL A 51 2.88 14.71 11.69
N LYS A 52 3.02 15.97 11.27
CA LYS A 52 2.11 17.03 11.72
C LYS A 52 0.72 16.67 11.22
N ASN A 53 -0.24 16.56 12.12
CA ASN A 53 -1.60 16.20 11.78
C ASN A 53 -2.61 17.12 12.47
N GLU A 54 -3.71 17.37 11.79
CA GLU A 54 -4.79 18.25 12.24
C GLU A 54 -6.13 17.60 11.92
N VAL A 55 -6.98 17.50 12.94
CA VAL A 55 -8.33 16.94 12.82
C VAL A 55 -9.34 18.07 12.75
N TYR A 56 -10.08 18.12 11.65
CA TYR A 56 -11.13 19.08 11.38
C TYR A 56 -12.50 18.41 11.38
N GLN A 57 -13.48 19.10 11.94
CA GLN A 57 -14.90 18.76 11.78
C GLN A 57 -15.55 19.82 10.90
N LEU A 58 -15.78 19.48 9.65
CA LEU A 58 -16.35 20.37 8.65
C LEU A 58 -17.84 20.06 8.47
N PRO A 59 -18.67 21.06 8.13
CA PRO A 59 -20.00 20.79 7.61
C PRO A 59 -19.88 19.96 6.32
N PRO A 60 -20.70 18.90 6.14
CA PRO A 60 -20.70 18.10 4.92
C PRO A 60 -21.34 18.87 3.76
N SER A 61 -20.63 19.89 3.28
CA SER A 61 -21.00 20.71 2.13
C SER A 61 -19.97 20.58 1.00
N PRO A 62 -20.39 20.76 -0.27
CA PRO A 62 -19.49 20.76 -1.41
C PRO A 62 -18.41 21.84 -1.30
N ASP A 63 -18.75 23.01 -0.74
CA ASP A 63 -17.85 24.17 -0.68
C ASP A 63 -16.64 23.93 0.22
N TYR A 64 -16.84 23.27 1.37
CA TYR A 64 -15.74 22.88 2.26
C TYR A 64 -14.95 21.71 1.67
N PHE A 65 -15.63 20.75 1.03
CA PHE A 65 -14.98 19.63 0.38
C PHE A 65 -14.06 20.06 -0.79
N ALA A 66 -14.47 21.07 -1.55
CA ALA A 66 -13.68 21.62 -2.65
C ALA A 66 -12.33 22.18 -2.18
N GLN A 67 -12.30 22.79 -0.98
CA GLN A 67 -11.12 23.42 -0.39
C GLN A 67 -10.12 22.44 0.22
N LEU A 68 -10.52 21.20 0.50
CA LEU A 68 -9.61 20.20 1.06
C LEU A 68 -8.54 19.80 0.03
N GLU A 69 -7.32 19.54 0.49
CA GLU A 69 -6.27 18.97 -0.35
C GLU A 69 -6.08 17.50 -0.02
N ALA A 70 -5.88 16.66 -1.04
CA ALA A 70 -5.58 15.24 -0.86
C ALA A 70 -4.06 15.04 -0.69
N PRO A 71 -3.62 14.02 0.09
CA PRO A 71 -4.43 12.98 0.72
C PRO A 71 -4.90 13.32 2.14
N PHE A 72 -6.08 12.81 2.53
CA PHE A 72 -6.63 12.95 3.88
C PHE A 72 -7.39 11.70 4.34
N ILE A 73 -7.48 11.49 5.65
CA ILE A 73 -8.35 10.46 6.24
C ILE A 73 -9.71 11.09 6.54
N THR A 74 -10.79 10.38 6.23
CA THR A 74 -12.15 10.83 6.47
C THR A 74 -12.98 9.73 7.12
N MET A 75 -14.11 10.14 7.70
CA MET A 75 -15.09 9.22 8.26
C MET A 75 -16.39 9.24 7.45
N LEU A 76 -16.83 8.07 7.00
CA LEU A 76 -18.12 7.84 6.34
C LEU A 76 -19.11 7.19 7.31
N GLN A 77 -20.39 7.50 7.18
CA GLN A 77 -21.48 6.84 7.89
C GLN A 77 -21.71 5.44 7.28
N VAL A 78 -20.95 4.45 7.76
CA VAL A 78 -21.05 3.04 7.32
C VAL A 78 -20.94 2.12 8.53
N ASP A 79 -21.73 1.03 8.54
CA ASP A 79 -21.89 0.14 9.70
C ASP A 79 -20.63 -0.68 10.07
N LYS A 80 -19.68 -0.87 9.14
CA LYS A 80 -18.54 -1.78 9.34
C LYS A 80 -17.18 -1.09 9.39
N ASN A 81 -16.89 -0.23 8.41
CA ASN A 81 -15.61 0.46 8.28
C ASN A 81 -15.86 1.95 8.10
N PRO A 82 -15.73 2.74 9.16
CA PRO A 82 -16.05 4.16 9.07
C PRO A 82 -14.90 4.98 8.48
N PHE A 83 -13.64 4.55 8.61
CA PHE A 83 -12.47 5.32 8.15
C PHE A 83 -12.03 4.95 6.74
N HIS A 84 -11.74 5.97 5.95
CA HIS A 84 -11.24 5.83 4.58
C HIS A 84 -10.18 6.89 4.28
N VAL A 85 -9.26 6.58 3.38
CA VAL A 85 -8.24 7.51 2.87
C VAL A 85 -8.67 8.00 1.50
N VAL A 86 -8.88 9.31 1.38
CA VAL A 86 -9.05 9.94 0.07
C VAL A 86 -7.66 10.20 -0.50
N THR A 87 -7.31 9.48 -1.58
CA THR A 87 -6.01 9.59 -2.23
C THR A 87 -6.01 10.63 -3.33
N LYS A 88 -7.12 10.73 -4.09
CA LYS A 88 -7.35 11.78 -5.07
C LYS A 88 -8.79 12.25 -5.01
N LYS A 89 -9.00 13.52 -5.34
CA LYS A 89 -10.34 14.06 -5.61
C LYS A 89 -10.33 14.93 -6.85
N SER A 90 -11.51 15.02 -7.44
CA SER A 90 -11.84 15.90 -8.57
C SER A 90 -13.26 16.43 -8.36
N ASP A 91 -13.73 17.28 -9.25
CA ASP A 91 -15.08 17.84 -9.18
C ASP A 91 -16.19 16.78 -9.29
N SER A 92 -15.88 15.62 -9.91
CA SER A 92 -16.87 14.57 -10.19
C SER A 92 -16.65 13.30 -9.39
N ILE A 93 -15.40 12.93 -9.11
CA ILE A 93 -15.04 11.65 -8.47
C ILE A 93 -14.09 11.83 -7.27
N VAL A 94 -14.25 10.94 -6.30
CA VAL A 94 -13.39 10.75 -5.13
C VAL A 94 -12.79 9.35 -5.20
N GLU A 95 -11.46 9.25 -5.16
CA GLU A 95 -10.70 8.00 -5.22
C GLU A 95 -10.17 7.62 -3.82
N PHE A 96 -10.43 6.40 -3.40
CA PHE A 96 -10.04 5.86 -2.09
C PHE A 96 -8.74 5.04 -2.12
N GLU A 97 -8.27 4.57 -0.96
CA GLU A 97 -7.09 3.72 -0.79
C GLU A 97 -7.08 2.45 -1.65
N ASN A 98 -8.26 1.92 -1.96
CA ASN A 98 -8.45 0.68 -2.72
C ASN A 98 -8.65 0.92 -4.22
N SER A 99 -8.38 2.13 -4.72
CA SER A 99 -8.71 2.56 -6.09
C SER A 99 -10.21 2.50 -6.42
N GLU A 100 -11.06 2.43 -5.39
CA GLU A 100 -12.50 2.60 -5.55
C GLU A 100 -12.80 4.08 -5.81
N CYS A 101 -13.58 4.34 -6.86
CA CYS A 101 -14.01 5.67 -7.23
C CYS A 101 -15.51 5.80 -7.01
N ILE A 102 -15.93 6.81 -6.24
CA ILE A 102 -17.34 7.16 -6.11
C ILE A 102 -17.58 8.59 -6.55
N GLY A 103 -18.80 8.89 -7.00
CA GLY A 103 -19.20 10.26 -7.34
C GLY A 103 -19.24 11.15 -6.10
N VAL A 104 -18.86 12.42 -6.24
CA VAL A 104 -18.83 13.40 -5.13
C VAL A 104 -20.20 13.50 -4.44
N ASP A 105 -21.31 13.50 -5.18
CA ASP A 105 -22.66 13.52 -4.58
C ASP A 105 -22.95 12.32 -3.68
N THR A 106 -22.40 11.15 -4.04
CA THR A 106 -22.55 9.92 -3.25
C THR A 106 -21.66 9.95 -2.03
N PHE A 107 -20.45 10.51 -2.17
CA PHE A 107 -19.53 10.75 -1.07
C PHE A 107 -20.14 11.68 -0.03
N LEU A 108 -20.60 12.87 -0.44
CA LEU A 108 -21.12 13.91 0.45
C LEU A 108 -22.33 13.44 1.27
N LYS A 109 -23.19 12.58 0.69
CA LYS A 109 -24.33 11.98 1.42
C LYS A 109 -23.89 11.05 2.56
N LYS A 110 -22.74 10.41 2.43
CA LYS A 110 -22.20 9.47 3.43
C LYS A 110 -21.16 10.13 4.34
N TRP A 111 -20.60 11.25 3.94
CA TRP A 111 -19.51 11.90 4.65
C TRP A 111 -20.00 12.56 5.94
N THR A 112 -19.32 12.24 7.05
CA THR A 112 -19.65 12.76 8.37
C THR A 112 -19.12 14.18 8.62
N GLY A 113 -18.26 14.69 7.75
CA GLY A 113 -17.57 15.97 7.95
C GLY A 113 -16.23 15.87 8.68
N THR A 114 -15.89 14.71 9.26
CA THR A 114 -14.59 14.53 9.93
C THR A 114 -13.49 14.33 8.90
N VAL A 115 -12.42 15.10 9.04
CA VAL A 115 -11.23 15.05 8.19
C VAL A 115 -9.99 15.11 9.06
N LEU A 116 -9.04 14.22 8.81
CA LEU A 116 -7.70 14.31 9.35
C LEU A 116 -6.75 14.60 8.20
N LEU A 117 -6.13 15.77 8.27
CA LEU A 117 -5.06 16.22 7.38
C LEU A 117 -3.72 15.97 8.04
N GLY A 118 -2.72 15.66 7.23
CA GLY A 118 -1.39 15.29 7.68
C GLY A 118 -0.38 15.84 6.69
N GLU A 119 0.63 16.52 7.21
CA GLU A 119 1.74 17.08 6.44
C GLU A 119 3.01 16.37 6.89
N ALA A 120 3.74 15.79 5.94
CA ALA A 120 5.09 15.30 6.22
C ALA A 120 6.00 16.52 6.44
N THR A 121 6.67 16.57 7.59
CA THR A 121 7.59 17.66 7.96
C THR A 121 9.03 17.21 7.85
N GLU A 122 9.99 18.13 7.96
CA GLU A 122 11.43 17.81 7.94
C GLU A 122 11.87 16.87 9.08
N GLU A 123 11.08 16.77 10.16
CA GLU A 123 11.31 15.87 11.29
C GLU A 123 10.66 14.48 11.11
N THR A 124 9.83 14.30 10.07
CA THR A 124 9.23 13.01 9.77
C THR A 124 10.33 12.03 9.32
N PRO A 125 10.50 10.86 9.96
CA PRO A 125 11.52 9.89 9.60
C PRO A 125 11.29 9.38 8.16
N SER A 126 11.99 9.97 7.19
CA SER A 126 12.09 9.38 5.86
C SER A 126 13.16 8.30 5.94
N ASP A 127 12.73 7.06 6.19
CA ASP A 127 13.64 5.92 6.31
C ASP A 127 14.33 5.72 4.95
N SER A 128 15.54 6.27 4.78
CA SER A 128 16.31 6.19 3.51
C SER A 128 16.61 4.73 3.12
N LEU A 129 16.54 3.83 4.09
CA LEU A 129 16.73 2.39 3.98
C LEU A 129 15.41 1.62 3.71
N TYR A 130 14.26 2.28 3.52
CA TYR A 130 13.02 1.61 3.10
C TYR A 130 13.22 0.76 1.85
N LEU A 131 13.99 1.27 0.87
CA LEU A 131 14.22 0.55 -0.38
C LEU A 131 14.92 -0.78 -0.09
N TRP A 132 15.84 -0.82 0.88
CA TRP A 132 16.56 -2.03 1.26
C TRP A 132 15.69 -3.00 2.06
N LYS A 133 14.84 -2.49 2.97
CA LYS A 133 13.87 -3.33 3.71
C LYS A 133 12.81 -3.93 2.78
N ASN A 134 12.27 -3.15 1.85
CA ASN A 134 11.30 -3.62 0.86
C ASN A 134 11.95 -4.58 -0.15
N MET A 135 13.17 -4.29 -0.59
CA MET A 135 13.96 -5.19 -1.44
C MET A 135 14.31 -6.50 -0.72
N GLY A 136 14.62 -6.45 0.58
CA GLY A 136 14.81 -7.63 1.42
C GLY A 136 13.52 -8.46 1.56
N TYR A 137 12.36 -7.82 1.70
CA TYR A 137 11.07 -8.51 1.72
C TYR A 137 10.76 -9.18 0.37
N HIS A 138 10.99 -8.51 -0.76
CA HIS A 138 10.83 -9.12 -2.08
C HIS A 138 11.83 -10.26 -2.32
N LEU A 139 13.10 -10.08 -1.94
CA LEU A 139 14.13 -11.11 -2.00
C LEU A 139 13.77 -12.32 -1.13
N TRP A 140 13.13 -12.12 0.02
CA TRP A 140 12.71 -13.21 0.89
C TRP A 140 11.44 -13.91 0.40
N LYS A 141 10.41 -13.14 0.01
CA LYS A 141 9.13 -13.63 -0.53
C LYS A 141 9.32 -14.41 -1.84
N TYR A 142 10.22 -13.95 -2.71
CA TYR A 142 10.52 -14.57 -4.01
C TYR A 142 11.86 -15.32 -4.03
N LYS A 143 12.44 -15.62 -2.86
CA LYS A 143 13.77 -16.26 -2.75
C LYS A 143 13.90 -17.51 -3.62
N VAL A 144 12.85 -18.33 -3.65
CA VAL A 144 12.79 -19.57 -4.43
C VAL A 144 12.74 -19.27 -5.94
N VAL A 145 11.92 -18.31 -6.36
CA VAL A 145 11.78 -17.92 -7.77
C VAL A 145 13.09 -17.32 -8.31
N ILE A 146 13.74 -16.46 -7.52
CA ILE A 146 15.03 -15.84 -7.87
C ILE A 146 16.13 -16.91 -7.95
N ALA A 147 16.15 -17.88 -7.02
CA ALA A 147 17.10 -18.99 -7.06
C ALA A 147 16.91 -19.88 -8.30
N ILE A 148 15.66 -20.16 -8.70
CA ILE A 148 15.34 -20.92 -9.91
C ILE A 148 15.80 -20.15 -11.16
N LEU A 149 15.50 -18.86 -11.25
CA LEU A 149 15.94 -18.00 -12.36
C LEU A 149 17.47 -17.95 -12.49
N LEU A 150 18.18 -17.82 -11.36
CA LEU A 150 19.65 -17.84 -11.35
C LEU A 150 20.22 -19.19 -11.78
N ALA A 151 19.65 -20.30 -11.31
CA ALA A 151 20.07 -21.64 -11.70
C ALA A 151 19.85 -21.89 -13.21
N ILE A 152 18.73 -21.42 -13.75
CA ILE A 152 18.44 -21.46 -15.20
C ILE A 152 19.45 -20.61 -15.97
N ALA A 153 19.72 -19.38 -15.54
CA ALA A 153 20.68 -18.49 -16.21
C ALA A 153 22.10 -19.06 -16.17
N LEU A 154 22.53 -19.63 -15.05
CA LEU A 154 23.80 -20.35 -14.91
C LEU A 154 23.86 -21.58 -15.83
N GLY A 155 22.78 -22.35 -15.93
CA GLY A 155 22.69 -23.49 -16.85
C GLY A 155 22.81 -23.08 -18.32
N ILE A 156 22.14 -22.00 -18.73
CA ILE A 156 22.18 -21.48 -20.09
C ILE A 156 23.56 -20.89 -20.41
N THR A 157 24.14 -20.10 -19.52
CA THR A 157 25.48 -19.52 -19.73
C THR A 157 26.56 -20.60 -19.79
N SER A 158 26.51 -21.61 -18.92
CA SER A 158 27.40 -22.77 -18.98
C SER A 158 27.22 -23.57 -20.27
N ALA A 159 25.98 -23.76 -20.74
CA ALA A 159 25.70 -24.47 -21.98
C ALA A 159 26.22 -23.72 -23.21
N CYS A 160 26.11 -22.39 -23.22
CA CYS A 160 26.70 -21.52 -24.26
C CYS A 160 28.22 -21.56 -24.27
N GLN A 161 28.87 -21.55 -23.09
CA GLN A 161 30.33 -21.61 -22.99
C GLN A 161 30.93 -22.95 -23.45
N GLN A 162 30.20 -24.06 -23.28
CA GLN A 162 30.62 -25.38 -23.73
C GLN A 162 30.35 -25.67 -25.22
N ASN A 163 29.92 -24.67 -26.01
CA ASN A 163 29.66 -24.81 -27.44
C ASN A 163 28.65 -25.92 -27.77
N ASN A 164 27.66 -26.12 -26.89
CA ASN A 164 26.62 -27.13 -27.07
C ASN A 164 25.77 -26.83 -28.32
N PRO A 165 25.20 -27.87 -28.96
CA PRO A 165 24.40 -27.68 -30.16
C PRO A 165 23.24 -26.71 -29.89
N PRO A 166 22.92 -25.82 -30.85
CA PRO A 166 21.91 -24.77 -30.65
C PRO A 166 20.52 -25.34 -30.33
N ALA A 167 20.22 -26.58 -30.76
CA ALA A 167 19.02 -27.31 -30.41
C ALA A 167 18.89 -27.66 -28.91
N PHE A 168 20.03 -27.86 -28.23
CA PHE A 168 20.05 -28.11 -26.79
C PHE A 168 19.81 -26.81 -26.00
N ILE A 169 20.37 -25.70 -26.49
CA ILE A 169 20.18 -24.36 -25.90
C ILE A 169 18.71 -23.93 -26.06
N SER A 170 18.11 -24.15 -27.23
CA SER A 170 16.69 -23.84 -27.47
C SER A 170 15.76 -24.71 -26.62
N TYR A 171 16.07 -26.01 -26.44
CA TYR A 171 15.33 -26.89 -25.53
C TYR A 171 15.37 -26.39 -24.08
N LEU A 172 16.55 -25.99 -23.59
CA LEU A 172 16.72 -25.39 -22.26
C LEU A 172 15.92 -24.09 -22.11
N GLY A 173 15.87 -23.26 -23.15
CA GLY A 173 15.08 -22.04 -23.19
C GLY A 173 13.57 -22.32 -23.11
N ILE A 174 13.06 -23.29 -23.86
CA ILE A 174 11.64 -23.69 -23.83
C ILE A 174 11.26 -24.26 -22.45
N LEU A 175 12.12 -25.09 -21.87
CA LEU A 175 11.92 -25.65 -20.53
C LEU A 175 11.88 -24.54 -19.46
N ALA A 176 12.82 -23.59 -19.52
CA ALA A 176 12.86 -22.43 -18.63
C ALA A 176 11.61 -21.56 -18.76
N PHE A 177 11.14 -21.33 -19.98
CA PHE A 177 9.92 -20.58 -20.24
C PHE A 177 8.69 -21.28 -19.64
N GLY A 178 8.57 -22.60 -19.80
CA GLY A 178 7.49 -23.38 -19.18
C GLY A 178 7.47 -23.30 -17.65
N ILE A 179 8.65 -23.34 -17.02
CA ILE A 179 8.78 -23.17 -15.56
C ILE A 179 8.37 -21.75 -15.14
N LEU A 180 8.77 -20.71 -15.89
CA LEU A 180 8.40 -19.33 -15.61
C LEU A 180 6.89 -19.09 -15.72
N VAL A 181 6.24 -19.62 -16.75
CA VAL A 181 4.79 -19.54 -16.92
C VAL A 181 4.06 -20.25 -15.78
N SER A 182 4.52 -21.43 -15.38
CA SER A 182 3.93 -22.18 -14.26
C SER A 182 4.06 -21.44 -12.93
N VAL A 183 5.21 -20.82 -12.68
CA VAL A 183 5.43 -19.99 -11.48
C VAL A 183 4.56 -18.72 -11.53
N ALA A 184 4.43 -18.08 -12.70
CA ALA A 184 3.61 -16.89 -12.87
C ALA A 184 2.13 -17.18 -12.55
N ILE A 185 1.59 -18.30 -13.04
CA ILE A 185 0.21 -18.73 -12.75
C ILE A 185 0.02 -19.02 -11.25
N LEU A 186 1.00 -19.65 -10.60
CA LEU A 186 0.88 -20.04 -9.19
C LEU A 186 1.01 -18.85 -8.22
N PHE A 187 1.72 -17.79 -8.63
CA PHE A 187 1.93 -16.58 -7.81
C PHE A 187 1.02 -15.39 -8.18
N PHE A 188 0.33 -15.43 -9.32
CA PHE A 188 -0.69 -14.46 -9.73
C PHE A 188 -2.01 -15.18 -10.07
N PRO A 189 -2.77 -15.65 -9.07
CA PRO A 189 -4.01 -16.40 -9.30
C PRO A 189 -5.21 -15.53 -9.72
N ASP A 190 -5.11 -14.20 -9.67
CA ASP A 190 -6.22 -13.27 -9.97
C ASP A 190 -5.98 -12.48 -11.28
N ILE A 191 -5.96 -13.19 -12.41
CA ILE A 191 -6.31 -12.62 -13.73
C ILE A 191 -7.57 -13.32 -14.23
#